data_AF-A0A9P9H310-F1
#
_entry.id   AF-A0A9P9H310-F1
#
_cell.length_a   1.000
_cell.length_b   1.000
_cell.length_c   1.000
_cell.angle_alpha   90.00
_cell.angle_beta   90.00
_cell.angle_gamma   90.00
#
_symmetry.space_group_name_H-M   'P 1'
#
loop_
_entity.id
_entity.type
_entity.pdbx_description
1 polymer ?
#
loop_
_entity_poly.entity_id
_entity_poly.type
_entity_poly.pdbx_seq_one_letter_code
_entity_poly.pdbx_strand_id
1 'polypeptide(L)'
;MVALKRSASLFEGAILKSTKKPSSRNPDSFADPAEAPADVPVRIIISIRSDSKAKRNDPEPNTYLDPSTIPGNEDAELDAETKTLSDMSGLPFPDDFAHLRWLERIDGLAFVKGNKIGYCDAKLIRRLQIHHKFWVAMEEPTRQTSELAFELFDRYGRLRKEFREHTVNKGTGVWGSELNGEDILLFESIRVEHGHRRQKIGTKIVKAVLNKARRKSTKFFALVKPRYLVEEIDIGNTEKRLVATGAAEQFFRSIGFRRVGTSGWFAFTDDSSHPSKRLETSDDWNQSRFTQVPQSTVATFARLRGPDMVDSECVRLLQTDLRLQLEDNPGILLDETQNTILHLLALRTWPKSIAYAIDKWPQLKSLRNREGYTPLEAPQTLMETSRTTRTENGKTHVVFDDFRGFSSVQIASLGTFEGVNVCDLDKVPKDVIARVFTTLKQDFQRIPGASEIQRTLRLKSTMALHGSSGTELN
;
A
#
# COMPACT_ATOMS: atom_id res chain seq x y z
N MET A 1 -42.79 36.60 -2.22
CA MET A 1 -42.64 38.05 -2.49
C MET A 1 -41.80 38.67 -1.38
N VAL A 2 -40.47 38.75 -1.56
CA VAL A 2 -39.61 39.78 -0.94
C VAL A 2 -38.42 39.95 -1.88
N ALA A 3 -38.27 41.17 -2.38
CA ALA A 3 -37.33 41.56 -3.42
C ALA A 3 -35.97 41.95 -2.81
N LEU A 4 -34.88 41.44 -3.38
CA LEU A 4 -33.52 41.88 -3.04
C LEU A 4 -33.05 42.93 -4.06
N LYS A 5 -32.70 44.12 -3.56
CA LYS A 5 -32.21 45.27 -4.31
C LYS A 5 -30.80 45.02 -4.85
N ARG A 6 -30.60 45.40 -6.11
CA ARG A 6 -29.29 45.64 -6.75
C ARG A 6 -28.73 46.98 -6.28
N SER A 7 -27.42 47.03 -6.08
CA SER A 7 -26.64 48.26 -6.17
C SER A 7 -25.35 47.98 -6.94
N ALA A 8 -25.19 48.68 -8.05
CA ALA A 8 -24.01 48.72 -8.89
C ALA A 8 -23.03 49.78 -8.38
N SER A 9 -21.74 49.62 -8.66
CA SER A 9 -20.79 50.72 -8.76
C SER A 9 -19.79 50.46 -9.89
N LEU A 10 -19.81 51.36 -10.88
CA LEU A 10 -18.78 51.59 -11.88
C LEU A 10 -17.62 52.40 -11.29
N PHE A 11 -16.40 52.19 -11.79
CA PHE A 11 -15.42 53.21 -12.24
C PHE A 11 -14.26 52.45 -12.92
N GLU A 12 -14.10 52.59 -14.24
CA GLU A 12 -12.99 53.27 -14.94
C GLU A 12 -11.59 52.93 -14.36
N GLY A 13 -10.62 52.39 -15.10
CA GLY A 13 -10.21 52.73 -16.45
C GLY A 13 -8.81 53.33 -16.37
N ALA A 14 -7.75 52.51 -16.41
CA ALA A 14 -6.38 53.00 -16.55
C ALA A 14 -5.50 52.00 -17.31
N ILE A 15 -5.27 52.36 -18.58
CA ILE A 15 -4.24 51.83 -19.47
C ILE A 15 -2.89 52.32 -18.96
N LEU A 16 -1.94 51.41 -18.72
CA LEU A 16 -0.53 51.79 -18.55
C LEU A 16 0.39 50.86 -19.34
N LYS A 17 1.20 51.54 -20.14
CA LYS A 17 2.04 51.04 -21.22
C LYS A 17 3.23 50.24 -20.69
N SER A 18 3.47 49.13 -21.36
CA SER A 18 4.76 48.43 -21.42
C SER A 18 5.89 49.40 -21.77
N THR A 19 6.90 49.50 -20.92
CA THR A 19 8.32 49.72 -21.26
C THR A 19 9.16 49.62 -19.99
N LYS A 20 10.01 48.60 -19.90
CA LYS A 20 11.43 48.72 -19.50
C LYS A 20 12.05 47.34 -19.28
N LYS A 21 12.97 47.03 -20.18
CA LYS A 21 13.97 45.97 -20.15
C LYS A 21 14.87 46.14 -18.90
N PRO A 22 15.09 45.10 -18.07
CA PRO A 22 16.18 45.15 -17.11
C PRO A 22 17.51 44.76 -17.76
N SER A 23 18.48 45.60 -17.47
CA SER A 23 19.90 45.55 -17.75
C SER A 23 20.54 44.21 -17.34
N SER A 24 21.39 43.70 -18.23
CA SER A 24 22.40 42.67 -17.96
C SER A 24 23.39 43.17 -16.91
N ARG A 25 23.43 42.52 -15.75
CA ARG A 25 24.49 42.65 -14.75
C ARG A 25 25.24 41.32 -14.66
N ASN A 26 26.52 41.35 -15.02
CA ASN A 26 27.48 40.29 -14.75
C ASN A 26 27.59 40.02 -13.24
N PRO A 27 27.61 38.75 -12.81
CA PRO A 27 28.15 38.35 -11.53
C PRO A 27 29.48 37.62 -11.74
N ASP A 28 30.53 38.36 -12.11
CA ASP A 28 31.91 37.90 -11.87
C ASP A 28 32.31 38.42 -10.49
N SER A 29 31.91 37.70 -9.44
CA SER A 29 32.58 37.77 -8.15
C SER A 29 33.14 36.39 -7.85
N PHE A 30 34.47 36.31 -7.86
CA PHE A 30 35.25 35.19 -7.36
C PHE A 30 34.79 34.85 -5.93
N ALA A 31 33.95 33.81 -5.82
CA ALA A 31 33.84 33.08 -4.58
C ALA A 31 35.05 32.16 -4.51
N ASP A 32 35.84 32.31 -3.45
CA ASP A 32 36.90 31.36 -3.11
C ASP A 32 36.35 29.93 -3.18
N PRO A 33 37.09 28.97 -3.75
CA PRO A 33 36.69 27.57 -3.72
C PRO A 33 36.60 27.17 -2.26
N ALA A 34 35.36 26.99 -1.77
CA ALA A 34 35.09 26.42 -0.47
C ALA A 34 35.91 25.13 -0.36
N GLU A 35 36.93 25.19 0.49
CA GLU A 35 37.83 24.10 0.82
C GLU A 35 36.97 22.86 1.04
N ALA A 36 37.14 21.84 0.19
CA ALA A 36 36.35 20.62 0.27
C ALA A 36 36.48 20.10 1.70
N PRO A 37 35.40 20.04 2.48
CA PRO A 37 35.50 19.72 3.90
C PRO A 37 36.15 18.36 4.02
N ALA A 38 37.25 18.29 4.77
CA ALA A 38 37.95 17.04 5.09
C ALA A 38 36.91 15.98 5.46
N ASP A 39 37.05 14.76 4.91
CA ASP A 39 36.11 13.64 5.11
C ASP A 39 36.07 13.25 6.59
N VAL A 40 35.21 13.92 7.36
CA VAL A 40 35.08 13.65 8.79
C VAL A 40 34.45 12.26 8.92
N PRO A 41 35.11 11.31 9.60
CA PRO A 41 34.63 9.94 9.67
C PRO A 41 33.25 9.90 10.35
N VAL A 42 32.26 9.39 9.62
CA VAL A 42 30.92 9.13 10.13
C VAL A 42 30.91 7.76 10.80
N ARG A 43 30.56 7.73 12.08
CA ARG A 43 30.46 6.50 12.88
C ARG A 43 29.02 6.00 12.89
N ILE A 44 28.81 4.72 12.59
CA ILE A 44 27.49 4.08 12.60
C ILE A 44 27.43 3.07 13.74
N ILE A 45 26.40 3.15 14.58
CA ILE A 45 26.16 2.24 15.70
C ILE A 45 24.81 1.56 15.47
N ILE A 46 24.77 0.24 15.65
CA ILE A 46 23.53 -0.54 15.57
C ILE A 46 23.19 -1.08 16.95
N SER A 47 21.99 -0.74 17.44
CA SER A 47 21.51 -1.16 18.76
C SER A 47 20.31 -2.09 18.63
N ILE A 48 20.28 -3.12 19.47
CA ILE A 48 19.10 -3.94 19.75
C ILE A 48 18.63 -3.58 21.15
N ARG A 49 17.33 -3.36 21.35
CA ARG A 49 16.84 -2.85 22.64
C ARG A 49 16.62 -3.90 23.73
N SER A 50 16.73 -5.18 23.41
CA SER A 50 16.48 -6.25 24.36
C SER A 50 17.48 -7.39 24.20
N ASP A 51 18.55 -7.35 24.99
CA ASP A 51 19.55 -8.43 25.05
C ASP A 51 18.92 -9.77 25.48
N SER A 52 17.91 -9.70 26.35
CA SER A 52 17.17 -10.90 26.80
C SER A 52 16.32 -11.51 25.69
N LYS A 53 15.75 -10.70 24.79
CA LYS A 53 15.12 -11.21 23.57
C LYS A 53 16.13 -11.72 22.56
N ALA A 54 17.21 -10.98 22.32
CA ALA A 54 18.29 -11.38 21.43
C ALA A 54 18.77 -12.79 21.78
N LYS A 55 19.14 -13.03 23.04
CA LYS A 55 19.60 -14.35 23.50
C LYS A 55 18.58 -15.48 23.30
N ARG A 56 17.28 -15.18 23.38
CA ARG A 56 16.21 -16.17 23.19
C ARG A 56 15.88 -16.43 21.73
N ASN A 57 16.02 -15.43 20.88
CA ASN A 57 15.59 -15.46 19.48
C ASN A 57 16.74 -15.77 18.51
N ASP A 58 17.98 -15.65 18.96
CA ASP A 58 19.14 -15.96 18.14
C ASP A 58 19.15 -17.47 17.84
N PRO A 59 19.36 -17.86 16.57
CA PRO A 59 19.54 -19.27 16.24
C PRO A 59 20.71 -19.80 17.06
N GLU A 60 20.55 -21.01 17.63
CA GLU A 60 21.67 -21.62 18.36
C GLU A 60 22.90 -21.62 17.46
N PRO A 61 24.07 -21.16 17.96
CA PRO A 61 25.27 -21.10 17.16
C PRO A 61 25.52 -22.50 16.60
N ASN A 62 25.57 -22.60 15.27
CA ASN A 62 25.70 -23.86 14.58
C ASN A 62 27.04 -24.50 14.99
N THR A 63 27.01 -25.43 15.95
CA THR A 63 28.19 -26.05 16.57
C THR A 63 29.06 -26.85 15.61
N TYR A 64 28.65 -26.96 14.34
CA TYR A 64 29.35 -27.66 13.27
C TYR A 64 30.20 -26.75 12.36
N LEU A 65 30.20 -25.43 12.57
CA LEU A 65 31.11 -24.53 11.85
C LEU A 65 32.47 -24.44 12.57
N ASP A 66 33.54 -24.70 11.81
CA ASP A 66 34.93 -24.70 12.27
C ASP A 66 35.28 -23.41 13.05
N PRO A 67 35.73 -23.51 14.33
CA PRO A 67 36.08 -22.36 15.18
C PRO A 67 37.10 -21.40 14.56
N SER A 68 37.86 -21.85 13.57
CA SER A 68 38.87 -21.04 12.88
C SER A 68 38.30 -20.02 11.87
N THR A 69 36.99 -20.03 11.59
CA THR A 69 36.34 -19.09 10.66
C THR A 69 35.50 -18.01 11.36
N ILE A 70 35.51 -17.95 12.69
CA ILE A 70 34.73 -16.95 13.45
C ILE A 70 35.45 -15.58 13.34
N PRO A 71 34.82 -14.54 12.76
CA PRO A 71 35.37 -13.19 12.76
C PRO A 71 35.63 -12.74 14.20
N GLY A 72 36.80 -12.15 14.44
CA GLY A 72 37.33 -11.86 15.78
C GLY A 72 36.49 -10.91 16.63
N ASN A 73 37.01 -10.67 17.83
CA ASN A 73 36.53 -9.90 19.00
C ASN A 73 35.84 -8.52 18.77
N GLU A 74 35.66 -8.07 17.54
CA GLU A 74 35.04 -6.78 17.18
C GLU A 74 33.60 -6.66 17.72
N ASP A 75 32.87 -7.77 17.85
CA ASP A 75 31.47 -7.76 18.28
C ASP A 75 31.29 -7.47 19.78
N ALA A 76 32.19 -7.97 20.62
CA ALA A 76 32.17 -7.67 22.06
C ALA A 76 32.53 -6.20 22.32
N GLU A 77 33.44 -5.65 21.51
CA GLU A 77 33.81 -4.24 21.57
C GLU A 77 32.65 -3.35 21.09
N LEU A 78 31.99 -3.72 19.97
CA LEU A 78 30.83 -2.98 19.46
C LEU A 78 29.65 -2.96 20.44
N ASP A 79 29.35 -4.09 21.09
CA ASP A 79 28.25 -4.18 22.06
C ASP A 79 28.57 -3.38 23.34
N ALA A 80 29.83 -3.40 23.81
CA ALA A 80 30.28 -2.56 24.93
C ALA A 80 30.23 -1.06 24.60
N GLU A 81 30.63 -0.68 23.38
CA GLU A 81 30.55 0.70 22.91
C GLU A 81 29.10 1.17 22.74
N THR A 82 28.22 0.30 22.24
CA THR A 82 26.78 0.58 22.09
C THR A 82 26.13 0.81 23.44
N LYS A 83 26.51 0.01 24.46
CA LYS A 83 26.06 0.20 25.84
C LYS A 83 26.52 1.54 26.41
N THR A 84 27.79 1.88 26.20
CA THR A 84 28.37 3.16 26.65
C THR A 84 27.71 4.37 25.97
N LEU A 85 27.35 4.26 24.68
CA LEU A 85 26.68 5.33 23.93
C LEU A 85 25.18 5.44 24.21
N SER A 86 24.52 4.32 24.49
CA SER A 86 23.16 4.31 25.08
C SER A 86 23.15 5.18 26.32
N ASP A 87 24.13 4.98 27.21
CA ASP A 87 24.25 5.71 28.47
C ASP A 87 24.57 7.20 28.23
N MET A 88 25.44 7.54 27.25
CA MET A 88 25.74 8.93 26.90
C MET A 88 24.58 9.68 26.23
N SER A 89 23.70 8.98 25.53
CA SER A 89 22.56 9.62 24.87
C SER A 89 21.44 10.02 25.83
N GLY A 90 21.50 9.58 27.09
CA GLY A 90 20.49 9.88 28.12
C GLY A 90 19.10 9.33 27.81
N LEU A 91 18.96 8.44 26.84
CA LEU A 91 17.68 7.94 26.35
C LEU A 91 17.63 6.42 26.49
N PRO A 92 17.28 5.89 27.67
CA PRO A 92 16.77 4.53 27.75
C PRO A 92 15.40 4.56 27.08
N PHE A 93 15.35 4.39 25.76
CA PHE A 93 14.08 4.14 25.15
C PHE A 93 13.64 2.74 25.59
N PRO A 94 12.53 2.61 26.34
CA PRO A 94 12.02 1.30 26.70
C PRO A 94 11.83 0.47 25.42
N ASP A 95 12.14 -0.82 25.48
CA ASP A 95 11.63 -1.74 24.45
C ASP A 95 10.14 -1.91 24.72
N ASP A 96 9.32 -1.00 24.18
CA ASP A 96 7.86 -1.05 24.29
C ASP A 96 7.29 -2.39 23.78
N PHE A 97 8.06 -3.08 22.93
CA PHE A 97 7.71 -4.36 22.35
C PHE A 97 8.23 -5.54 23.17
N ALA A 98 8.85 -5.36 24.34
CA ALA A 98 9.53 -6.43 25.11
C ALA A 98 8.68 -7.70 25.31
N HIS A 99 7.36 -7.55 25.36
CA HIS A 99 6.38 -8.63 25.50
C HIS A 99 6.14 -9.43 24.21
N LEU A 100 6.45 -8.87 23.02
CA LEU A 100 6.30 -9.50 21.71
C LEU A 100 7.56 -10.30 21.35
N ARG A 101 7.52 -11.61 21.55
CA ARG A 101 8.66 -12.52 21.25
C ARG A 101 9.03 -12.54 19.76
N TRP A 102 8.04 -12.37 18.90
CA TRP A 102 8.18 -12.43 17.44
C TRP A 102 8.68 -11.10 16.82
N LEU A 103 8.79 -10.03 17.61
CA LEU A 103 9.18 -8.69 17.13
C LEU A 103 10.43 -8.19 17.85
N GLU A 104 11.46 -7.89 17.07
CA GLU A 104 12.74 -7.36 17.55
C GLU A 104 13.03 -6.02 16.88
N ARG A 105 13.30 -4.98 17.68
CA ARG A 105 13.65 -3.64 17.17
C ARG A 105 15.16 -3.53 16.95
N ILE A 106 15.54 -3.01 15.78
CA ILE A 106 16.92 -2.72 15.39
C ILE A 106 17.03 -1.23 15.08
N ASP A 107 17.73 -0.49 15.92
CA ASP A 107 17.98 0.93 15.71
C ASP A 107 19.34 1.15 15.03
N GLY A 108 19.38 2.03 14.03
CA GLY A 108 20.62 2.48 13.39
C GLY A 108 20.90 3.94 13.70
N LEU A 109 22.02 4.24 14.37
CA LEU A 109 22.43 5.59 14.75
C LEU A 109 23.67 6.01 13.96
N ALA A 110 23.72 7.27 13.52
CA ALA A 110 24.91 7.85 12.90
C ALA A 110 25.40 9.06 13.69
N PHE A 111 26.72 9.11 13.90
CA PHE A 111 27.38 10.17 14.68
C PHE A 111 28.54 10.80 13.92
N VAL A 112 28.74 12.10 14.15
CA VAL A 112 29.92 12.86 13.72
C VAL A 112 30.39 13.69 14.91
N LYS A 113 31.66 13.50 15.32
CA LYS A 113 32.26 14.18 16.48
C LYS A 113 31.40 14.08 17.76
N GLY A 114 30.79 12.92 17.99
CA GLY A 114 29.91 12.66 19.14
C GLY A 114 28.46 13.15 18.98
N ASN A 115 28.14 13.95 17.96
CA ASN A 115 26.78 14.43 17.71
C ASN A 115 26.01 13.45 16.84
N LYS A 116 24.76 13.13 17.22
CA LYS A 116 23.88 12.26 16.44
C LYS A 116 23.34 13.01 15.23
N ILE A 117 23.72 12.58 14.04
CA ILE A 117 23.35 13.20 12.76
C ILE A 117 22.39 12.34 11.91
N GLY A 118 22.08 11.12 12.35
CA GLY A 118 21.16 10.23 11.67
C GLY A 118 20.56 9.15 12.55
N TYR A 119 19.39 8.67 12.17
CA TYR A 119 18.59 7.70 12.90
C TYR A 119 17.83 6.78 11.93
N CYS A 120 17.66 5.52 12.28
CA CYS A 120 16.82 4.54 11.59
C CYS A 120 16.08 3.68 12.61
N ASP A 121 14.77 3.52 12.45
CA ASP A 121 13.93 2.54 13.17
C ASP A 121 13.60 1.39 12.21
N ALA A 122 14.06 0.18 12.54
CA ALA A 122 13.73 -1.04 11.83
C ALA A 122 13.25 -2.13 12.79
N LYS A 123 12.46 -3.06 12.26
CA LYS A 123 11.87 -4.16 13.03
C LYS A 123 12.05 -5.48 12.30
N LEU A 124 12.67 -6.45 12.97
CA LEU A 124 12.76 -7.83 12.51
C LEU A 124 11.57 -8.63 13.06
N ILE A 125 10.73 -9.10 12.14
CA ILE A 125 9.47 -9.79 12.39
C ILE A 125 9.65 -11.28 12.08
N ARG A 126 9.52 -12.12 13.10
CA ARG A 126 9.57 -13.59 13.03
C ARG A 126 8.22 -14.15 12.56
N ARG A 127 7.90 -13.90 11.29
CA ARG A 127 6.56 -14.10 10.74
C ARG A 127 6.01 -15.51 10.99
N LEU A 128 6.83 -16.55 10.89
CA LEU A 128 6.39 -17.94 11.08
C LEU A 128 5.75 -18.17 12.46
N GLN A 129 6.20 -17.43 13.49
CA GLN A 129 5.65 -17.52 14.85
C GLN A 129 4.22 -16.96 14.96
N ILE A 130 3.81 -16.11 14.02
CA ILE A 130 2.52 -15.40 14.05
C ILE A 130 1.63 -15.68 12.84
N HIS A 131 2.04 -16.53 11.90
CA HIS A 131 1.34 -16.72 10.62
C HIS A 131 -0.16 -17.05 10.76
N HIS A 132 -0.56 -17.85 11.76
CA HIS A 132 -1.97 -18.22 11.97
C HIS A 132 -2.87 -17.05 12.42
N LYS A 133 -2.27 -15.98 12.92
CA LYS A 133 -2.94 -14.76 13.41
C LYS A 133 -2.24 -13.50 12.91
N PHE A 134 -1.68 -13.56 11.70
CA PHE A 134 -0.70 -12.60 11.23
C PHE A 134 -1.20 -11.15 11.28
N TRP A 135 -2.40 -10.89 10.75
CA TRP A 135 -3.00 -9.55 10.82
C TRP A 135 -3.23 -9.06 12.24
N VAL A 136 -3.81 -9.90 13.11
CA VAL A 136 -4.08 -9.53 14.51
C VAL A 136 -2.78 -9.20 15.24
N ALA A 137 -1.71 -9.98 15.02
CA ALA A 137 -0.41 -9.72 15.62
C ALA A 137 0.25 -8.43 15.08
N MET A 138 0.07 -8.13 13.80
CA MET A 138 0.70 -6.97 13.14
C MET A 138 -0.08 -5.65 13.31
N GLU A 139 -1.36 -5.72 13.69
CA GLU A 139 -2.24 -4.57 13.89
C GLU A 139 -1.77 -3.68 15.06
N GLU A 140 -1.40 -4.28 16.18
CA GLU A 140 -1.12 -3.59 17.45
C GLU A 140 0.21 -2.81 17.52
N PRO A 141 1.37 -3.35 17.06
CA PRO A 141 2.66 -2.79 17.46
C PRO A 141 2.93 -1.38 16.95
N THR A 142 2.78 -1.16 15.65
CA THR A 142 2.92 0.16 15.04
C THR A 142 1.95 0.33 13.87
N ARG A 143 1.73 1.58 13.47
CA ARG A 143 0.98 1.88 12.25
C ARG A 143 1.63 1.24 11.02
N GLN A 144 2.96 1.19 10.95
CA GLN A 144 3.69 0.67 9.80
C GLN A 144 3.62 -0.87 9.74
N THR A 145 3.65 -1.59 10.87
CA THR A 145 3.39 -3.04 10.86
C THR A 145 1.97 -3.34 10.39
N SER A 146 0.99 -2.54 10.85
CA SER A 146 -0.40 -2.65 10.44
C SER A 146 -0.56 -2.38 8.93
N GLU A 147 -0.04 -1.25 8.42
CA GLU A 147 -0.06 -0.93 6.98
C GLU A 147 0.61 -2.03 6.14
N LEU A 148 1.75 -2.57 6.58
CA LEU A 148 2.44 -3.66 5.89
C LEU A 148 1.53 -4.89 5.77
N ALA A 149 0.95 -5.31 6.90
CA ALA A 149 0.17 -6.52 6.97
C ALA A 149 -1.10 -6.43 6.14
N PHE A 150 -1.81 -5.30 6.22
CA PHE A 150 -3.07 -5.12 5.52
C PHE A 150 -2.91 -4.77 4.05
N GLU A 151 -1.86 -4.09 3.63
CA GLU A 151 -1.70 -3.70 2.23
C GLU A 151 -1.02 -4.77 1.37
N LEU A 152 -0.09 -5.56 1.93
CA LEU A 152 0.75 -6.45 1.13
C LEU A 152 0.42 -7.93 1.31
N PHE A 153 -0.01 -8.32 2.50
CA PHE A 153 -0.20 -9.71 2.87
C PHE A 153 -1.68 -10.06 3.10
N ASP A 154 -2.00 -11.34 2.98
CA ASP A 154 -3.26 -11.90 3.44
C ASP A 154 -3.24 -12.14 4.96
N ARG A 155 -4.37 -12.62 5.51
CA ARG A 155 -4.52 -12.90 6.95
C ARG A 155 -3.53 -13.91 7.52
N TYR A 156 -2.84 -14.66 6.67
CA TYR A 156 -1.85 -15.66 7.03
C TYR A 156 -0.41 -15.21 6.80
N GLY A 157 -0.20 -13.94 6.41
CA GLY A 157 1.11 -13.40 6.11
C GLY A 157 1.68 -13.85 4.77
N ARG A 158 0.85 -14.36 3.85
CA ARG A 158 1.26 -14.70 2.48
C ARG A 158 1.04 -13.49 1.57
N LEU A 159 1.94 -13.27 0.62
CA LEU A 159 1.82 -12.18 -0.35
C LEU A 159 0.49 -12.34 -1.08
N ARG A 160 -0.32 -11.26 -1.09
CA ARG A 160 -1.64 -11.27 -1.72
C ARG A 160 -1.54 -11.65 -3.20
N LYS A 161 -2.55 -12.36 -3.69
CA LYS A 161 -2.57 -12.88 -5.06
C LYS A 161 -2.50 -11.76 -6.10
N GLU A 162 -3.06 -10.57 -5.81
CA GLU A 162 -2.98 -9.47 -6.77
C GLU A 162 -1.53 -9.07 -7.11
N PHE A 163 -0.58 -9.25 -6.19
CA PHE A 163 0.82 -8.91 -6.41
C PHE A 163 1.64 -10.05 -7.04
N ARG A 164 1.04 -11.24 -7.21
CA ARG A 164 1.71 -12.41 -7.80
C ARG A 164 1.17 -12.76 -9.17
N GLU A 165 -0.16 -12.75 -9.28
CA GLU A 165 -0.88 -13.41 -10.37
C GLU A 165 -1.64 -12.40 -11.25
N HIS A 166 -1.99 -11.23 -10.72
CA HIS A 166 -2.77 -10.25 -11.47
C HIS A 166 -2.03 -9.73 -12.69
N THR A 167 -2.76 -9.52 -13.77
CA THR A 167 -2.20 -9.09 -15.06
C THR A 167 -1.45 -7.76 -14.98
N VAL A 168 -1.92 -6.84 -14.14
CA VAL A 168 -1.32 -5.50 -13.94
C VAL A 168 -0.68 -5.34 -12.56
N ASN A 169 -1.29 -5.93 -11.51
CA ASN A 169 -0.94 -5.59 -10.12
C ASN A 169 0.28 -6.34 -9.62
N LYS A 170 0.70 -7.39 -10.33
CA LYS A 170 2.02 -8.00 -10.12
C LYS A 170 3.17 -7.06 -10.50
N GLY A 171 2.90 -5.93 -11.16
CA GLY A 171 3.93 -4.97 -11.53
C GLY A 171 4.98 -5.59 -12.44
N THR A 172 6.25 -5.48 -12.07
CA THR A 172 7.35 -6.15 -12.77
C THR A 172 7.36 -7.66 -12.60
N GLY A 173 6.64 -8.21 -11.61
CA GLY A 173 6.56 -9.64 -11.34
C GLY A 173 7.86 -10.26 -10.80
N VAL A 174 8.85 -9.44 -10.42
CA VAL A 174 10.11 -9.92 -9.84
C VAL A 174 9.95 -10.45 -8.41
N TRP A 175 8.79 -10.19 -7.79
CA TRP A 175 8.43 -10.69 -6.47
C TRP A 175 7.21 -11.60 -6.57
N GLY A 176 7.26 -12.73 -5.87
CA GLY A 176 6.24 -13.77 -5.89
C GLY A 176 6.07 -14.48 -4.55
N SER A 177 5.83 -15.79 -4.61
CA SER A 177 5.55 -16.62 -3.44
C SER A 177 6.74 -16.77 -2.47
N GLU A 178 7.95 -16.43 -2.89
CA GLU A 178 9.12 -16.38 -2.02
C GLU A 178 8.91 -15.43 -0.83
N LEU A 179 8.11 -14.38 -1.02
CA LEU A 179 7.70 -13.48 0.05
C LEU A 179 6.75 -14.13 1.07
N ASN A 180 6.35 -15.40 0.98
CA ASN A 180 5.39 -16.03 1.91
C ASN A 180 6.01 -16.62 3.20
N GLY A 181 7.28 -17.06 3.16
CA GLY A 181 7.84 -17.93 4.21
C GLY A 181 8.83 -17.29 5.17
N GLU A 182 9.68 -16.39 4.68
CA GLU A 182 10.84 -15.90 5.44
C GLU A 182 10.51 -14.83 6.49
N ASP A 183 11.47 -14.48 7.33
CA ASP A 183 11.34 -13.33 8.24
C ASP A 183 11.25 -12.01 7.46
N ILE A 184 10.71 -10.97 8.11
CA ILE A 184 10.57 -9.64 7.51
C ILE A 184 11.41 -8.65 8.29
N LEU A 185 12.30 -7.93 7.62
CA LEU A 185 12.94 -6.73 8.16
C LEU A 185 12.20 -5.49 7.65
N LEU A 186 11.36 -4.90 8.48
CA LEU A 186 10.61 -3.69 8.16
C LEU A 186 11.42 -2.44 8.52
N PHE A 187 11.72 -1.58 7.53
CA PHE A 187 12.22 -0.22 7.77
C PHE A 187 11.03 0.74 7.93
N GLU A 188 10.89 1.37 9.09
CA GLU A 188 9.78 2.28 9.36
C GLU A 188 10.14 3.75 9.16
N SER A 189 11.33 4.16 9.63
CA SER A 189 11.78 5.54 9.49
C SER A 189 13.28 5.62 9.35
N ILE A 190 13.75 6.56 8.52
CA ILE A 190 15.15 6.91 8.37
C ILE A 190 15.24 8.44 8.30
N ARG A 191 16.08 9.03 9.15
CA ARG A 191 16.32 10.47 9.20
C ARG A 191 17.81 10.74 9.12
N VAL A 192 18.19 11.72 8.30
CA VAL A 192 19.54 12.29 8.27
C VAL A 192 19.39 13.80 8.37
N GLU A 193 20.15 14.40 9.28
CA GLU A 193 20.17 15.84 9.48
C GLU A 193 20.51 16.59 8.19
N HIS A 194 19.87 17.74 7.98
CA HIS A 194 19.88 18.44 6.70
C HIS A 194 21.30 18.74 6.18
N GLY A 195 22.18 19.23 7.05
CA GLY A 195 23.59 19.54 6.71
C GLY A 195 24.46 18.32 6.40
N HIS A 196 23.98 17.12 6.73
CA HIS A 196 24.70 15.85 6.54
C HIS A 196 24.07 14.97 5.43
N ARG A 197 23.06 15.48 4.72
CA ARG A 197 22.46 14.78 3.58
C ARG A 197 23.45 14.68 2.42
N ARG A 198 23.17 13.76 1.49
CA ARG A 198 23.97 13.50 0.28
C ARG A 198 25.40 12.97 0.52
N GLN A 199 25.80 12.73 1.78
CA GLN A 199 27.08 12.12 2.15
C GLN A 199 27.00 10.58 2.30
N LYS A 200 26.03 9.94 1.63
CA LYS A 200 25.75 8.48 1.69
C LYS A 200 25.47 7.92 3.09
N ILE A 201 25.20 8.77 4.08
CA ILE A 201 24.98 8.37 5.49
C ILE A 201 23.77 7.45 5.62
N GLY A 202 22.64 7.80 4.99
CA GLY A 202 21.45 6.93 4.97
C GLY A 202 21.75 5.55 4.39
N THR A 203 22.55 5.46 3.32
CA THR A 203 22.99 4.19 2.74
C THR A 203 23.85 3.38 3.71
N LYS A 204 24.77 4.04 4.43
CA LYS A 204 25.60 3.39 5.46
C LYS A 204 24.72 2.83 6.59
N ILE A 205 23.74 3.58 7.07
CA ILE A 205 22.79 3.14 8.10
C ILE A 205 21.99 1.91 7.62
N VAL A 206 21.35 1.98 6.45
CA VAL A 206 20.55 0.85 5.90
C VAL A 206 21.39 -0.41 5.77
N LYS A 207 22.62 -0.30 5.23
CA LYS A 207 23.52 -1.46 5.10
C LYS A 207 23.92 -2.05 6.44
N ALA A 208 24.17 -1.21 7.45
CA ALA A 208 24.51 -1.67 8.79
C ALA A 208 23.32 -2.38 9.47
N VAL A 209 22.09 -1.86 9.30
CA VAL A 209 20.87 -2.53 9.79
C VAL A 209 20.65 -3.88 9.08
N LEU A 210 20.82 -3.94 7.75
CA LEU A 210 20.77 -5.19 6.99
C LEU A 210 21.81 -6.21 7.49
N ASN A 211 23.05 -5.77 7.72
CA ASN A 211 24.11 -6.62 8.29
C ASN A 211 23.72 -7.19 9.65
N LYS A 212 23.14 -6.37 10.54
CA LYS A 212 22.70 -6.85 11.85
C LYS A 212 21.57 -7.87 11.71
N ALA A 213 20.60 -7.63 10.81
CA ALA A 213 19.53 -8.58 10.54
C ALA A 213 20.04 -9.93 10.02
N ARG A 214 21.08 -9.96 9.16
CA ARG A 214 21.73 -11.21 8.69
C ARG A 214 22.29 -12.07 9.81
N ARG A 215 22.79 -11.44 10.87
CA ARG A 215 23.31 -12.17 12.04
C ARG A 215 22.18 -12.75 12.90
N LYS A 216 20.98 -12.21 12.79
CA LYS A 216 19.80 -12.57 13.59
C LYS A 216 18.87 -13.54 12.87
N SER A 217 18.84 -13.52 11.56
CA SER A 217 17.94 -14.35 10.76
C SER A 217 18.70 -14.98 9.60
N THR A 218 18.51 -16.28 9.42
CA THR A 218 19.13 -17.05 8.33
C THR A 218 18.67 -16.56 6.98
N LYS A 219 17.40 -16.16 6.86
CA LYS A 219 16.78 -15.61 5.65
C LYS A 219 15.69 -14.63 6.03
N PHE A 220 15.70 -13.47 5.39
CA PHE A 220 14.67 -12.46 5.54
C PHE A 220 14.51 -11.67 4.25
N PHE A 221 13.36 -11.02 4.09
CA PHE A 221 13.17 -9.96 3.11
C PHE A 221 13.07 -8.62 3.83
N ALA A 222 13.81 -7.64 3.35
CA ALA A 222 13.69 -6.28 3.84
C ALA A 222 12.57 -5.56 3.10
N LEU A 223 11.64 -4.96 3.84
CA LEU A 223 10.49 -4.25 3.31
C LEU A 223 10.49 -2.80 3.79
N VAL A 224 10.07 -1.90 2.92
CA VAL A 224 9.92 -0.48 3.22
C VAL A 224 8.81 0.13 2.38
N LYS A 225 8.14 1.15 2.92
CA LYS A 225 7.21 1.99 2.18
C LYS A 225 7.82 3.38 2.02
N PRO A 226 8.54 3.66 0.92
CA PRO A 226 9.23 4.93 0.75
C PRO A 226 8.24 6.11 0.80
N ARG A 227 8.43 6.98 1.79
CA ARG A 227 7.63 8.18 2.03
C ARG A 227 8.53 9.27 2.62
N TYR A 228 7.96 10.45 2.80
CA TYR A 228 8.60 11.56 3.51
C TYR A 228 8.24 11.56 4.98
N LEU A 229 9.07 12.20 5.80
CA LEU A 229 8.76 12.48 7.20
C LEU A 229 7.85 13.71 7.26
N VAL A 230 6.69 13.58 7.93
CA VAL A 230 5.68 14.65 8.01
C VAL A 230 6.23 15.93 8.64
N GLU A 231 7.19 15.80 9.57
CA GLU A 231 7.88 16.93 10.22
C GLU A 231 8.63 17.84 9.23
N GLU A 232 8.97 17.37 8.03
CA GLU A 232 9.80 18.11 7.08
C GLU A 232 9.01 18.84 5.98
N ILE A 233 7.72 18.52 5.82
CA ILE A 233 6.94 18.97 4.66
C ILE A 233 5.59 19.51 5.10
N ASP A 234 5.30 20.71 4.63
CA ASP A 234 3.97 21.32 4.76
C ASP A 234 2.89 20.39 4.18
N ILE A 235 1.92 20.06 5.03
CA ILE A 235 0.79 19.19 4.73
C ILE A 235 -0.08 19.78 3.59
N GLY A 236 -0.09 21.10 3.40
CA GLY A 236 -0.86 21.73 2.32
C GLY A 236 -0.25 21.56 0.92
N ASN A 237 1.04 21.20 0.80
CA ASN A 237 1.74 21.27 -0.48
C ASN A 237 1.91 19.89 -1.14
N THR A 238 0.94 19.51 -1.97
CA THR A 238 0.93 18.24 -2.72
C THR A 238 2.15 18.03 -3.61
N GLU A 239 2.67 19.09 -4.24
CA GLU A 239 3.83 19.00 -5.11
C GLU A 239 5.10 18.65 -4.34
N LYS A 240 5.37 19.33 -3.22
CA LYS A 240 6.52 19.03 -2.35
C LYS A 240 6.48 17.59 -1.83
N ARG A 241 5.30 17.10 -1.47
CA ARG A 241 5.09 15.70 -1.04
C ARG A 241 5.41 14.70 -2.14
N LEU A 242 5.00 14.99 -3.37
CA LEU A 242 5.29 14.14 -4.53
C LEU A 242 6.79 14.10 -4.82
N VAL A 243 7.46 15.25 -4.81
CA VAL A 243 8.91 15.36 -5.00
C VAL A 243 9.66 14.59 -3.92
N ALA A 244 9.29 14.76 -2.65
CA ALA A 244 9.96 14.07 -1.55
C ALA A 244 9.71 12.55 -1.55
N THR A 245 8.50 12.12 -1.93
CA THR A 245 8.21 10.68 -2.11
C THR A 245 9.08 10.10 -3.22
N GLY A 246 9.17 10.79 -4.37
CA GLY A 246 10.05 10.37 -5.47
C GLY A 246 11.53 10.30 -5.07
N ALA A 247 12.01 11.24 -4.25
CA ALA A 247 13.37 11.21 -3.72
C ALA A 247 13.61 10.01 -2.78
N ALA A 248 12.64 9.68 -1.91
CA ALA A 248 12.71 8.51 -1.04
C ALA A 248 12.72 7.20 -1.86
N GLU A 249 11.88 7.09 -2.88
CA GLU A 249 11.86 5.94 -3.79
C GLU A 249 13.21 5.77 -4.52
N GLN A 250 13.76 6.85 -5.09
CA GLN A 250 15.08 6.82 -5.73
C GLN A 250 16.19 6.40 -4.77
N PHE A 251 16.15 6.87 -3.53
CA PHE A 251 17.10 6.47 -2.50
C PHE A 251 17.07 4.95 -2.26
N PHE A 252 15.90 4.35 -2.03
CA PHE A 252 15.83 2.91 -1.80
C PHE A 252 16.18 2.10 -3.06
N ARG A 253 15.80 2.55 -4.26
CA ARG A 253 16.21 1.91 -5.52
C ARG A 253 17.72 1.88 -5.69
N SER A 254 18.40 2.97 -5.32
CA SER A 254 19.87 3.05 -5.37
C SER A 254 20.58 2.06 -4.43
N ILE A 255 19.87 1.52 -3.43
CA ILE A 255 20.36 0.50 -2.49
C ILE A 255 20.01 -0.92 -2.98
N GLY A 256 19.22 -1.04 -4.06
CA GLY A 256 18.82 -2.31 -4.64
C GLY A 256 17.45 -2.80 -4.21
N PHE A 257 16.64 -1.96 -3.55
CA PHE A 257 15.23 -2.27 -3.31
C PHE A 257 14.44 -2.12 -4.62
N ARG A 258 13.41 -2.94 -4.80
CA ARG A 258 12.49 -2.89 -5.96
C ARG A 258 11.05 -2.98 -5.50
N ARG A 259 10.13 -2.37 -6.23
CA ARG A 259 8.70 -2.33 -5.86
C ARG A 259 8.07 -3.71 -5.87
N VAL A 260 7.20 -4.00 -4.89
CA VAL A 260 6.38 -5.22 -4.85
C VAL A 260 5.05 -4.96 -5.55
N GLY A 261 4.88 -5.50 -6.75
CA GLY A 261 3.68 -5.28 -7.53
C GLY A 261 3.43 -3.80 -7.87
N THR A 262 2.16 -3.41 -7.92
CA THR A 262 1.71 -2.01 -7.98
C THR A 262 1.67 -1.31 -6.61
N SER A 263 2.09 -1.99 -5.53
CA SER A 263 1.95 -1.45 -4.18
C SER A 263 2.88 -0.27 -3.88
N GLY A 264 2.64 0.41 -2.76
CA GLY A 264 3.57 1.39 -2.20
C GLY A 264 4.83 0.79 -1.57
N TRP A 265 4.93 -0.54 -1.51
CA TRP A 265 6.00 -1.25 -0.81
C TRP A 265 7.14 -1.65 -1.74
N PHE A 266 8.34 -1.62 -1.18
CA PHE A 266 9.58 -2.04 -1.81
C PHE A 266 10.17 -3.18 -1.01
N ALA A 267 10.73 -4.15 -1.71
CA ALA A 267 11.41 -5.29 -1.12
C ALA A 267 12.89 -5.34 -1.53
N PHE A 268 13.68 -5.98 -0.68
CA PHE A 268 15.08 -6.29 -0.90
C PHE A 268 15.38 -7.69 -0.37
N THR A 269 16.25 -8.40 -1.09
CA THR A 269 16.80 -9.71 -0.72
C THR A 269 18.31 -9.69 -0.89
N ASP A 270 19.02 -10.53 -0.14
CA ASP A 270 20.46 -10.73 -0.30
C ASP A 270 20.84 -11.72 -1.40
N ASP A 271 19.86 -12.45 -1.92
CA ASP A 271 20.08 -13.36 -3.03
C ASP A 271 20.53 -12.57 -4.26
N SER A 272 21.80 -12.76 -4.65
CA SER A 272 22.43 -12.12 -5.80
C SER A 272 21.88 -12.65 -7.13
N SER A 273 21.30 -13.86 -7.14
CA SER A 273 20.68 -14.48 -8.30
C SER A 273 19.23 -14.03 -8.52
N HIS A 274 18.64 -13.34 -7.54
CA HIS A 274 17.25 -12.92 -7.58
C HIS A 274 16.97 -11.97 -8.76
N PRO A 275 15.85 -12.12 -9.49
CA PRO A 275 15.53 -11.29 -10.65
C PRO A 275 15.54 -9.78 -10.37
N SER A 276 15.18 -9.36 -9.14
CA SER A 276 15.22 -7.95 -8.72
C SER A 276 16.61 -7.30 -8.83
N LYS A 277 17.70 -8.08 -8.80
CA LYS A 277 19.08 -7.58 -8.92
C LYS A 277 19.46 -7.21 -10.34
N ARG A 278 18.78 -7.79 -11.33
CA ARG A 278 18.97 -7.51 -12.75
C ARG A 278 18.02 -6.44 -13.28
N LEU A 279 17.06 -6.02 -12.46
CA LEU A 279 16.08 -5.01 -12.82
C LEU A 279 16.70 -3.62 -12.65
N GLU A 280 16.83 -2.89 -13.75
CA GLU A 280 17.31 -1.51 -13.73
C GLU A 280 16.34 -0.58 -12.99
N THR A 281 16.86 0.54 -12.49
CA THR A 281 16.04 1.52 -11.76
C THR A 281 14.95 2.15 -12.65
N SER A 282 15.22 2.29 -13.96
CA SER A 282 14.27 2.80 -14.96
C SER A 282 13.14 1.82 -15.27
N ASP A 283 13.44 0.52 -15.15
CA ASP A 283 12.53 -0.56 -15.54
C ASP A 283 11.66 -1.01 -14.34
N ASP A 284 12.03 -0.59 -13.13
CA ASP A 284 11.21 -0.76 -11.95
C ASP A 284 9.91 0.04 -12.08
N TRP A 285 8.83 -0.54 -11.54
CA TRP A 285 7.51 0.04 -11.66
C TRP A 285 7.43 1.38 -10.89
N ASN A 286 7.01 2.44 -11.57
CA ASN A 286 6.78 3.79 -11.09
C ASN A 286 5.34 4.26 -11.26
N GLN A 287 4.55 4.32 -10.17
CA GLN A 287 3.15 4.77 -10.24
C GLN A 287 2.97 6.00 -11.12
N SER A 288 2.13 5.89 -12.16
CA SER A 288 1.89 6.98 -13.11
C SER A 288 1.54 8.25 -12.35
N ARG A 289 2.24 9.33 -12.71
CA ARG A 289 2.03 10.66 -12.14
C ARG A 289 0.60 11.09 -12.41
N PHE A 290 0.02 11.80 -11.45
CA PHE A 290 -1.38 12.24 -11.48
C PHE A 290 -1.73 12.86 -12.84
N THR A 291 -2.65 12.23 -13.56
CA THR A 291 -3.36 12.90 -14.65
C THR A 291 -4.44 13.75 -14.02
N GLN A 292 -4.32 15.08 -14.12
CA GLN A 292 -5.40 15.95 -13.69
C GLN A 292 -6.63 15.68 -14.54
N VAL A 293 -7.73 15.29 -13.90
CA VAL A 293 -9.03 15.22 -14.57
C VAL A 293 -9.51 16.66 -14.78
N PRO A 294 -9.98 17.02 -15.99
CA PRO A 294 -10.53 18.35 -16.23
C PRO A 294 -11.63 18.70 -15.22
N GLN A 295 -11.58 19.91 -14.65
CA GLN A 295 -12.56 20.35 -13.65
C GLN A 295 -14.00 20.31 -14.17
N SER A 296 -14.19 20.53 -15.48
CA SER A 296 -15.49 20.39 -16.15
C SER A 296 -16.03 18.97 -16.03
N THR A 297 -15.20 17.95 -16.23
CA THR A 297 -15.57 16.54 -16.04
C THR A 297 -15.92 16.28 -14.59
N VAL A 298 -15.12 16.77 -13.63
CA VAL A 298 -15.42 16.57 -12.20
C VAL A 298 -16.78 17.18 -11.84
N ALA A 299 -17.06 18.41 -12.29
CA ALA A 299 -18.32 19.10 -12.01
C ALA A 299 -19.53 18.37 -12.61
N THR A 300 -19.43 17.91 -13.87
CA THR A 300 -20.52 17.19 -14.54
C THR A 300 -20.88 15.90 -13.81
N PHE A 301 -19.88 15.17 -13.32
CA PHE A 301 -20.09 13.87 -12.69
C PHE A 301 -20.25 13.95 -11.15
N ALA A 302 -20.20 15.15 -10.56
CA ALA A 302 -20.42 15.35 -9.12
C ALA A 302 -21.80 14.86 -8.67
N ARG A 303 -22.84 15.02 -9.51
CA ARG A 303 -24.20 14.54 -9.22
C ARG A 303 -24.25 13.03 -8.95
N LEU A 304 -23.45 12.24 -9.66
CA LEU A 304 -23.41 10.78 -9.49
C LEU A 304 -22.79 10.36 -8.14
N ARG A 305 -21.99 11.23 -7.53
CA ARG A 305 -21.40 11.00 -6.21
C ARG A 305 -22.28 11.52 -5.07
N GLY A 306 -23.38 12.20 -5.39
CA GLY A 306 -24.30 12.71 -4.39
C GLY A 306 -24.85 11.58 -3.51
N PRO A 307 -24.97 11.79 -2.18
CA PRO A 307 -25.52 10.78 -1.28
C PRO A 307 -26.97 10.42 -1.63
N ASP A 308 -27.73 11.38 -2.15
CA ASP A 308 -29.15 11.24 -2.50
C ASP A 308 -29.39 10.60 -3.88
N MET A 309 -28.33 10.34 -4.65
CA MET A 309 -28.47 9.68 -5.95
C MET A 309 -28.87 8.22 -5.76
N VAL A 310 -29.94 7.80 -6.43
CA VAL A 310 -30.46 6.42 -6.43
C VAL A 310 -30.27 5.77 -7.80
N ASP A 311 -30.17 4.44 -7.82
CA ASP A 311 -29.85 3.66 -9.02
C ASP A 311 -30.79 3.96 -10.21
N SER A 312 -32.10 4.02 -10.00
CA SER A 312 -33.05 4.34 -11.08
C SER A 312 -32.92 5.75 -11.64
N GLU A 313 -32.59 6.73 -10.78
CA GLU A 313 -32.38 8.11 -11.22
C GLU A 313 -31.07 8.23 -11.99
N CYS A 314 -30.05 7.49 -11.58
CA CYS A 314 -28.80 7.38 -12.32
C CYS A 314 -29.02 6.83 -13.74
N VAL A 315 -29.85 5.80 -13.91
CA VAL A 315 -30.22 5.31 -15.25
C VAL A 315 -30.85 6.41 -16.10
N ARG A 316 -31.79 7.19 -15.56
CA ARG A 316 -32.39 8.32 -16.31
C ARG A 316 -31.35 9.36 -16.69
N LEU A 317 -30.48 9.72 -15.74
CA LEU A 317 -29.40 10.67 -15.96
C LEU A 317 -28.42 10.21 -17.07
N LEU A 318 -28.10 8.91 -17.12
CA LEU A 318 -27.27 8.31 -18.16
C LEU A 318 -27.98 8.28 -19.53
N GLN A 319 -29.31 8.16 -19.53
CA GLN A 319 -30.14 8.17 -20.75
C GLN A 319 -30.37 9.57 -21.31
N THR A 320 -30.35 10.61 -20.46
CA THR A 320 -30.63 12.00 -20.84
C THR A 320 -29.35 12.85 -20.80
N ASP A 321 -28.99 13.37 -19.63
CA ASP A 321 -28.07 14.50 -19.48
C ASP A 321 -26.63 14.11 -19.83
N LEU A 322 -26.24 12.86 -19.56
CA LEU A 322 -24.88 12.36 -19.79
C LEU A 322 -24.71 11.59 -21.09
N ARG A 323 -25.80 11.36 -21.83
CA ARG A 323 -25.79 10.51 -23.02
C ARG A 323 -24.79 10.98 -24.07
N LEU A 324 -24.90 12.24 -24.49
CA LEU A 324 -24.04 12.81 -25.54
C LEU A 324 -22.56 12.76 -25.15
N GLN A 325 -22.24 13.06 -23.89
CA GLN A 325 -20.85 13.09 -23.42
C GLN A 325 -20.22 11.69 -23.39
N LEU A 326 -21.02 10.67 -23.05
CA LEU A 326 -20.56 9.28 -22.97
C LEU A 326 -20.64 8.55 -24.32
N GLU A 327 -21.44 9.03 -25.28
CA GLU A 327 -21.43 8.53 -26.67
C GLU A 327 -20.11 8.86 -27.37
N ASP A 328 -19.60 10.09 -27.19
CA ASP A 328 -18.35 10.54 -27.81
C ASP A 328 -17.11 9.90 -27.15
N ASN A 329 -17.12 9.72 -25.83
CA ASN A 329 -16.01 9.13 -25.09
C ASN A 329 -16.47 8.38 -23.82
N PRO A 330 -16.93 7.13 -23.94
CA PRO A 330 -17.41 6.37 -22.79
C PRO A 330 -16.28 6.00 -21.80
N GLY A 331 -15.03 6.01 -22.26
CA GLY A 331 -13.83 5.71 -21.47
C GLY A 331 -13.29 6.89 -20.67
N ILE A 332 -14.02 8.01 -20.60
CA ILE A 332 -13.59 9.19 -19.87
C ILE A 332 -13.31 8.86 -18.39
N LEU A 333 -12.18 9.38 -17.89
CA LEU A 333 -11.74 9.22 -16.51
C LEU A 333 -12.38 10.32 -15.65
N LEU A 334 -13.03 9.91 -14.56
CA LEU A 334 -13.96 10.79 -13.83
C LEU A 334 -13.43 11.27 -12.48
N ASP A 335 -12.39 10.64 -11.94
CA ASP A 335 -11.75 11.02 -10.68
C ASP A 335 -10.22 10.84 -10.71
N GLU A 336 -9.61 11.24 -9.60
CA GLU A 336 -8.19 11.12 -9.28
C GLU A 336 -7.70 9.66 -9.19
N THR A 337 -8.61 8.71 -9.01
CA THR A 337 -8.35 7.26 -9.14
C THR A 337 -8.53 6.74 -10.56
N GLN A 338 -8.82 7.63 -11.52
CA GLN A 338 -9.05 7.30 -12.93
C GLN A 338 -10.16 6.27 -13.12
N ASN A 339 -11.22 6.34 -12.31
CA ASN A 339 -12.40 5.50 -12.51
C ASN A 339 -13.17 5.97 -13.74
N THR A 340 -13.60 5.02 -14.55
CA THR A 340 -14.61 5.25 -15.60
C THR A 340 -16.01 5.31 -14.99
N ILE A 341 -17.02 5.64 -15.79
CA ILE A 341 -18.41 5.60 -15.31
C ILE A 341 -18.78 4.24 -14.73
N LEU A 342 -18.41 3.14 -15.40
CA LEU A 342 -18.76 1.79 -14.95
C LEU A 342 -18.11 1.43 -13.61
N HIS A 343 -16.89 1.92 -13.33
CA HIS A 343 -16.26 1.76 -12.01
C HIS A 343 -17.07 2.47 -10.92
N LEU A 344 -17.50 3.72 -11.14
CA LEU A 344 -18.27 4.47 -10.16
C LEU A 344 -19.61 3.79 -9.84
N LEU A 345 -20.31 3.31 -10.86
CA LEU A 345 -21.57 2.57 -10.70
C LEU A 345 -21.37 1.27 -9.92
N ALA A 346 -20.28 0.57 -10.20
CA ALA A 346 -19.89 -0.67 -9.53
C ALA A 346 -19.58 -0.44 -8.04
N LEU A 347 -18.77 0.58 -7.73
CA LEU A 347 -18.41 0.98 -6.36
C LEU A 347 -19.61 1.47 -5.55
N ARG A 348 -20.65 2.00 -6.21
CA ARG A 348 -21.94 2.38 -5.60
C ARG A 348 -22.92 1.23 -5.47
N THR A 349 -22.60 0.06 -6.03
CA THR A 349 -23.45 -1.15 -6.01
C THR A 349 -24.82 -0.89 -6.65
N TRP A 350 -24.83 -0.33 -7.86
CA TRP A 350 -26.06 0.07 -8.57
C TRP A 350 -26.38 -0.88 -9.74
N PRO A 351 -27.04 -2.03 -9.50
CA PRO A 351 -27.19 -3.09 -10.49
C PRO A 351 -27.92 -2.64 -11.77
N LYS A 352 -28.92 -1.75 -11.69
CA LYS A 352 -29.65 -1.30 -12.89
C LYS A 352 -28.78 -0.40 -13.76
N SER A 353 -28.05 0.51 -13.14
CA SER A 353 -27.11 1.40 -13.83
C SER A 353 -25.93 0.63 -14.41
N ILE A 354 -25.41 -0.37 -13.69
CA ILE A 354 -24.38 -1.30 -14.20
C ILE A 354 -24.91 -2.03 -15.42
N ALA A 355 -26.12 -2.60 -15.37
CA ALA A 355 -26.73 -3.32 -16.49
C ALA A 355 -26.88 -2.43 -17.71
N TYR A 356 -27.40 -1.20 -17.52
CA TYR A 356 -27.53 -0.22 -18.58
C TYR A 356 -26.17 0.16 -19.20
N ALA A 357 -25.17 0.43 -18.36
CA ALA A 357 -23.84 0.82 -18.83
C ALA A 357 -23.11 -0.32 -19.55
N ILE A 358 -23.29 -1.57 -19.12
CA ILE A 358 -22.74 -2.75 -19.82
C ILE A 358 -23.41 -2.96 -21.18
N ASP A 359 -24.75 -2.79 -21.26
CA ASP A 359 -25.50 -2.88 -22.52
C ASP A 359 -25.04 -1.82 -23.52
N LYS A 360 -24.86 -0.57 -23.06
CA LYS A 360 -24.49 0.56 -23.93
C LYS A 360 -23.01 0.63 -24.25
N TRP A 361 -22.14 0.32 -23.30
CA TRP A 361 -20.70 0.48 -23.42
C TRP A 361 -19.94 -0.76 -22.93
N PRO A 362 -20.08 -1.91 -23.62
CA PRO A 362 -19.50 -3.18 -23.20
C PRO A 362 -17.96 -3.13 -23.09
N GLN A 363 -17.30 -2.26 -23.87
CA GLN A 363 -15.85 -2.05 -23.83
C GLN A 363 -15.35 -1.53 -22.47
N LEU A 364 -16.21 -0.91 -21.65
CA LEU A 364 -15.81 -0.42 -20.33
C LEU A 364 -15.48 -1.55 -19.36
N LYS A 365 -15.97 -2.78 -19.60
CA LYS A 365 -15.73 -3.93 -18.74
C LYS A 365 -14.25 -4.29 -18.62
N SER A 366 -13.44 -4.03 -19.66
CA SER A 366 -12.02 -4.35 -19.67
C SER A 366 -11.11 -3.16 -19.36
N LEU A 367 -11.66 -1.94 -19.29
CA LEU A 367 -10.88 -0.76 -18.91
C LEU A 367 -10.46 -0.87 -17.45
N ARG A 368 -9.24 -0.42 -17.14
CA ARG A 368 -8.70 -0.47 -15.78
C ARG A 368 -8.55 0.94 -15.24
N ASN A 369 -8.84 1.12 -13.95
CA ASN A 369 -8.57 2.37 -13.25
C ASN A 369 -7.07 2.52 -12.91
N ARG A 370 -6.71 3.58 -12.19
CA ARG A 370 -5.32 3.87 -11.81
C ARG A 370 -4.70 2.78 -10.94
N GLU A 371 -5.50 2.11 -10.12
CA GLU A 371 -5.08 1.01 -9.27
C GLU A 371 -4.95 -0.32 -10.03
N GLY A 372 -5.23 -0.29 -11.33
CA GLY A 372 -5.16 -1.43 -12.22
C GLY A 372 -6.40 -2.32 -12.16
N TYR A 373 -7.47 -1.95 -11.44
CA TYR A 373 -8.69 -2.77 -11.35
C TYR A 373 -9.63 -2.50 -12.51
N THR A 374 -10.27 -3.55 -13.03
CA THR A 374 -11.47 -3.44 -13.88
C THR A 374 -12.70 -3.02 -13.05
N PRO A 375 -13.82 -2.63 -13.68
CA PRO A 375 -15.03 -2.28 -12.95
C PRO A 375 -15.62 -3.42 -12.12
N LEU A 376 -15.30 -4.69 -12.44
CA LEU A 376 -15.70 -5.84 -11.60
C LEU A 376 -14.72 -6.05 -10.44
N GLU A 377 -13.42 -5.95 -10.70
CA GLU A 377 -12.39 -6.16 -9.67
C GLU A 377 -12.44 -5.06 -8.60
N ALA A 378 -12.74 -3.80 -8.95
CA ALA A 378 -12.78 -2.68 -8.01
C ALA A 378 -13.77 -2.87 -6.83
N PRO A 379 -15.08 -3.14 -7.06
CA PRO A 379 -16.00 -3.43 -5.97
C PRO A 379 -15.66 -4.74 -5.26
N GLN A 380 -15.12 -5.75 -5.97
CA GLN A 380 -14.65 -6.98 -5.32
C GLN A 380 -13.55 -6.67 -4.28
N THR A 381 -12.52 -5.92 -4.65
CA THR A 381 -11.46 -5.50 -3.72
C THR A 381 -12.01 -4.71 -2.53
N LEU A 382 -12.96 -3.78 -2.77
CA LEU A 382 -13.60 -2.99 -1.71
C LEU A 382 -14.43 -3.87 -0.76
N MET A 383 -15.18 -4.81 -1.31
CA MET A 383 -16.01 -5.76 -0.56
C MET A 383 -15.14 -6.71 0.27
N GLU A 384 -14.03 -7.20 -0.30
CA GLU A 384 -13.07 -8.03 0.44
C GLU A 384 -12.41 -7.26 1.59
N THR A 385 -12.07 -5.99 1.36
CA THR A 385 -11.55 -5.10 2.40
C THR A 385 -12.59 -4.92 3.51
N SER A 386 -13.83 -4.57 3.16
CA SER A 386 -14.92 -4.37 4.14
C SER A 386 -15.28 -5.66 4.89
N ARG A 387 -15.08 -6.82 4.26
CA ARG A 387 -15.28 -8.14 4.88
C ARG A 387 -14.24 -8.43 5.94
N THR A 388 -13.00 -7.99 5.71
CA THR A 388 -11.85 -8.44 6.48
C THR A 388 -11.37 -7.41 7.50
N THR A 389 -11.56 -6.14 7.21
CA THR A 389 -11.04 -5.03 8.00
C THR A 389 -12.05 -3.90 8.16
N ARG A 390 -11.87 -3.11 9.22
CA ARG A 390 -12.63 -1.89 9.50
C ARG A 390 -11.68 -0.79 9.96
N THR A 391 -11.78 0.39 9.36
CA THR A 391 -10.95 1.53 9.77
C THR A 391 -11.72 2.42 10.74
N GLU A 392 -11.22 2.60 11.95
CA GLU A 392 -11.78 3.49 12.97
C GLU A 392 -10.67 4.38 13.54
N ASN A 393 -10.90 5.70 13.58
CA ASN A 393 -9.92 6.66 14.11
C ASN A 393 -8.50 6.54 13.51
N GLY A 394 -8.43 6.17 12.22
CA GLY A 394 -7.16 5.96 11.51
C GLY A 394 -6.42 4.67 11.87
N LYS A 395 -7.03 3.79 12.67
CA LYS A 395 -6.54 2.42 12.95
C LYS A 395 -7.36 1.42 12.14
N THR A 396 -6.69 0.40 11.63
CA THR A 396 -7.34 -0.69 10.89
C THR A 396 -7.50 -1.89 11.81
N HIS A 397 -8.74 -2.32 12.01
CA HIS A 397 -9.11 -3.45 12.86
C HIS A 397 -9.47 -4.67 12.02
N VAL A 398 -9.09 -5.85 12.50
CA VAL A 398 -9.52 -7.14 11.94
C VAL A 398 -10.97 -7.44 12.35
N VAL A 399 -11.88 -7.63 11.39
CA VAL A 399 -13.33 -7.88 11.66
C VAL A 399 -13.91 -9.06 10.90
N PHE A 400 -13.06 -9.96 10.38
CA PHE A 400 -13.53 -11.06 9.52
C PHE A 400 -14.51 -12.04 10.21
N ASP A 401 -14.42 -12.18 11.54
CA ASP A 401 -15.33 -13.01 12.33
C ASP A 401 -16.72 -12.38 12.51
N ASP A 402 -16.84 -11.06 12.35
CA ASP A 402 -18.09 -10.32 12.48
C ASP A 402 -18.86 -10.21 11.14
N PHE A 403 -18.30 -10.75 10.06
CA PHE A 403 -18.87 -10.61 8.73
C PHE A 403 -20.16 -11.42 8.55
N ARG A 404 -21.28 -10.72 8.35
CA ARG A 404 -22.62 -11.32 8.17
C ARG A 404 -22.98 -11.66 6.72
N GLY A 405 -22.06 -11.46 5.78
CA GLY A 405 -22.33 -11.54 4.35
C GLY A 405 -22.58 -10.19 3.70
N PHE A 406 -22.55 -10.16 2.37
CA PHE A 406 -22.86 -8.98 1.58
C PHE A 406 -24.35 -8.74 1.45
N SER A 407 -24.74 -7.48 1.20
CA SER A 407 -26.13 -7.11 0.97
C SER A 407 -26.66 -7.70 -0.34
N SER A 408 -27.99 -7.86 -0.44
CA SER A 408 -28.63 -8.32 -1.68
C SER A 408 -28.30 -7.43 -2.88
N VAL A 409 -28.15 -6.12 -2.65
CA VAL A 409 -27.79 -5.12 -3.67
C VAL A 409 -26.35 -5.29 -4.16
N GLN A 410 -25.40 -5.55 -3.25
CA GLN A 410 -24.02 -5.90 -3.59
C GLN A 410 -23.96 -7.17 -4.43
N ILE A 411 -24.66 -8.23 -4.00
CA ILE A 411 -24.70 -9.52 -4.72
C ILE A 411 -25.32 -9.33 -6.11
N ALA A 412 -26.39 -8.54 -6.24
CA ALA A 412 -27.01 -8.22 -7.53
C ALA A 412 -26.09 -7.44 -8.46
N SER A 413 -25.28 -6.53 -7.91
CA SER A 413 -24.28 -5.78 -8.69
C SER A 413 -23.24 -6.72 -9.28
N LEU A 414 -22.70 -7.65 -8.49
CA LEU A 414 -21.76 -8.67 -8.98
C LEU A 414 -22.41 -9.62 -9.99
N GLY A 415 -23.63 -10.08 -9.72
CA GLY A 415 -24.39 -10.93 -10.64
C GLY A 415 -24.60 -10.26 -12.00
N THR A 416 -24.81 -8.95 -12.02
CA THR A 416 -24.97 -8.16 -13.25
C THR A 416 -23.70 -8.20 -14.12
N PHE A 417 -22.51 -8.13 -13.54
CA PHE A 417 -21.24 -8.25 -14.28
C PHE A 417 -21.02 -9.64 -14.88
N GLU A 418 -21.43 -10.68 -14.14
CA GLU A 418 -21.33 -12.08 -14.55
C GLU A 418 -22.45 -12.51 -15.53
N GLY A 419 -23.45 -11.66 -15.76
CA GLY A 419 -24.63 -12.02 -16.58
C GLY A 419 -25.49 -13.10 -15.92
N VAL A 420 -25.55 -13.09 -14.59
CA VAL A 420 -26.23 -14.09 -13.77
C VAL A 420 -27.39 -13.48 -13.02
N ASN A 421 -28.55 -14.13 -13.10
CA ASN A 421 -29.68 -13.84 -12.23
C ASN A 421 -29.36 -14.31 -10.81
N VAL A 422 -29.32 -13.36 -9.88
CA VAL A 422 -29.23 -13.66 -8.45
C VAL A 422 -30.62 -13.70 -7.85
N CYS A 423 -30.83 -14.58 -6.87
CA CYS A 423 -32.09 -14.68 -6.14
C CYS A 423 -32.00 -13.99 -4.79
N ASP A 424 -33.15 -13.60 -4.25
CA ASP A 424 -33.24 -13.06 -2.90
C ASP A 424 -33.24 -14.22 -1.90
N LEU A 425 -32.07 -14.52 -1.32
CA LEU A 425 -31.91 -15.66 -0.41
C LEU A 425 -32.81 -15.59 0.83
N ASP A 426 -33.26 -14.40 1.23
CA ASP A 426 -34.15 -14.23 2.39
C ASP A 426 -35.58 -14.71 2.07
N LYS A 427 -35.92 -14.84 0.78
CA LYS A 427 -37.21 -15.38 0.30
C LYS A 427 -37.15 -16.87 -0.03
N VAL A 428 -35.95 -17.47 -0.03
CA VAL A 428 -35.78 -18.89 -0.32
C VAL A 428 -35.97 -19.70 0.98
N PRO A 429 -36.87 -20.69 1.02
CA PRO A 429 -37.04 -21.54 2.19
C PRO A 429 -35.72 -22.22 2.63
N LYS A 430 -35.47 -22.28 3.94
CA LYS A 430 -34.21 -22.81 4.50
C LYS A 430 -33.96 -24.27 4.13
N ASP A 431 -35.00 -25.08 4.00
CA ASP A 431 -34.93 -26.47 3.58
C ASP A 431 -34.46 -26.60 2.13
N VAL A 432 -34.88 -25.68 1.24
CA VAL A 432 -34.40 -25.62 -0.15
C VAL A 432 -32.92 -25.25 -0.18
N ILE A 433 -32.49 -24.26 0.62
CA ILE A 433 -31.07 -23.90 0.73
C ILE A 433 -30.24 -25.09 1.24
N ALA A 434 -30.70 -25.77 2.29
CA ALA A 434 -30.00 -26.95 2.83
C ALA A 434 -29.88 -28.06 1.78
N ARG A 435 -30.95 -28.33 1.03
CA ARG A 435 -30.94 -29.31 -0.06
C ARG A 435 -29.94 -28.95 -1.15
N VAL A 436 -29.76 -27.68 -1.48
CA VAL A 436 -28.75 -27.24 -2.47
C VAL A 436 -27.33 -27.64 -2.05
N PHE A 437 -27.02 -27.74 -0.75
CA PHE A 437 -25.71 -28.16 -0.25
C PHE A 437 -25.55 -29.67 -0.10
N THR A 438 -26.63 -30.39 0.24
CA THR A 438 -26.55 -31.83 0.52
C THR A 438 -26.86 -32.71 -0.69
N THR A 439 -27.49 -32.16 -1.72
CA THR A 439 -27.89 -32.92 -2.91
C THR A 439 -26.70 -33.14 -3.82
N LEU A 440 -26.48 -34.39 -4.25
CA LEU A 440 -25.44 -34.74 -5.21
C LEU A 440 -25.60 -33.93 -6.50
N LYS A 441 -24.47 -33.58 -7.13
CA LYS A 441 -24.42 -32.74 -8.34
C LYS A 441 -25.32 -33.25 -9.49
N GLN A 442 -25.58 -34.56 -9.56
CA GLN A 442 -26.42 -35.21 -10.57
C GLN A 442 -27.92 -34.92 -10.36
N ASP A 443 -28.36 -34.79 -9.11
CA ASP A 443 -29.75 -34.50 -8.74
C ASP A 443 -30.04 -33.01 -8.62
N PHE A 444 -29.01 -32.19 -8.75
CA PHE A 444 -29.06 -30.73 -8.57
C PHE A 444 -30.07 -30.04 -9.49
N GLN A 445 -30.22 -30.53 -10.72
CA GLN A 445 -31.16 -29.99 -11.71
C GLN A 445 -32.63 -30.20 -11.33
N ARG A 446 -32.94 -31.09 -10.38
CA ARG A 446 -34.31 -31.39 -9.94
C ARG A 446 -34.86 -30.38 -8.93
N ILE A 447 -34.02 -29.50 -8.39
CA ILE A 447 -34.43 -28.47 -7.44
C ILE A 447 -34.67 -27.16 -8.24
N PRO A 448 -35.90 -26.64 -8.29
CA PRO A 448 -36.19 -25.39 -8.98
C PRO A 448 -35.32 -24.24 -8.44
N GLY A 449 -34.65 -23.52 -9.33
CA GLY A 449 -33.79 -22.39 -8.99
C GLY A 449 -32.46 -22.74 -8.30
N ALA A 450 -32.09 -24.04 -8.20
CA ALA A 450 -30.87 -24.44 -7.49
C ALA A 450 -29.60 -23.80 -8.07
N SER A 451 -29.51 -23.65 -9.39
CA SER A 451 -28.39 -22.97 -10.05
C SER A 451 -28.26 -21.51 -9.62
N GLU A 452 -29.39 -20.80 -9.52
CA GLU A 452 -29.42 -19.38 -9.09
C GLU A 452 -29.10 -19.26 -7.60
N ILE A 453 -29.65 -20.15 -6.78
CA ILE A 453 -29.37 -20.23 -5.34
C ILE A 453 -27.89 -20.49 -5.10
N GLN A 454 -27.30 -21.49 -5.77
CA GLN A 454 -25.88 -21.81 -5.61
C GLN A 454 -24.98 -20.69 -6.12
N ARG A 455 -25.30 -20.03 -7.25
CA ARG A 455 -24.52 -18.87 -7.72
C ARG A 455 -24.64 -17.69 -6.75
N THR A 456 -25.83 -17.43 -6.22
CA THR A 456 -26.04 -16.36 -5.24
C THR A 456 -25.29 -16.65 -3.94
N LEU A 457 -25.34 -17.89 -3.44
CA LEU A 457 -24.58 -18.34 -2.28
C LEU A 457 -23.09 -18.24 -2.52
N ARG A 458 -22.62 -18.62 -3.73
CA ARG A 458 -21.23 -18.40 -4.14
C ARG A 458 -20.89 -16.91 -4.12
N LEU A 459 -21.67 -16.01 -4.70
CA LEU A 459 -21.34 -14.58 -4.61
C LEU A 459 -21.36 -14.05 -3.17
N LYS A 460 -22.22 -14.61 -2.31
CA LYS A 460 -22.28 -14.29 -0.88
C LYS A 460 -21.07 -14.81 -0.08
N SER A 461 -20.47 -15.94 -0.50
CA SER A 461 -19.41 -16.65 0.26
C SER A 461 -18.03 -16.67 -0.40
N THR A 462 -17.95 -16.62 -1.73
CA THR A 462 -16.76 -16.95 -2.56
C THR A 462 -15.71 -15.84 -2.57
N MET A 463 -16.00 -14.67 -2.01
CA MET A 463 -14.94 -13.74 -1.64
C MET A 463 -14.01 -14.33 -0.55
N ALA A 464 -14.46 -15.34 0.20
CA ALA A 464 -13.60 -16.09 1.11
C ALA A 464 -12.66 -17.11 0.41
N LEU A 465 -12.97 -17.56 -0.80
CA LEU A 465 -12.27 -18.69 -1.45
C LEU A 465 -11.19 -18.28 -2.45
N HIS A 466 -11.22 -17.05 -2.98
CA HIS A 466 -10.13 -16.58 -3.85
C HIS A 466 -8.79 -16.43 -3.11
N GLY A 467 -8.74 -16.51 -1.77
CA GLY A 467 -7.50 -16.59 -0.98
C GLY A 467 -6.96 -18.01 -0.71
N SER A 468 -7.77 -19.06 -0.85
CA SER A 468 -7.34 -20.44 -0.54
C SER A 468 -7.13 -21.23 -1.83
N SER A 469 -5.90 -21.32 -2.30
CA SER A 469 -5.54 -22.30 -3.32
C SER A 469 -5.66 -23.71 -2.73
N GLY A 470 -6.50 -24.54 -3.34
CA GLY A 470 -6.30 -25.99 -3.37
C GLY A 470 -6.52 -26.72 -2.04
N THR A 471 -7.77 -26.78 -1.60
CA THR A 471 -8.31 -28.02 -1.03
C THR A 471 -9.75 -28.08 -1.48
N GLU A 472 -9.97 -28.81 -2.57
CA GLU A 472 -11.30 -29.30 -2.91
C GLU A 472 -11.79 -30.11 -1.71
N LEU A 473 -12.66 -29.52 -0.90
CA LEU A 473 -13.52 -30.29 -0.02
C LEU A 473 -14.55 -30.97 -0.92
N ASN A 474 -14.32 -32.26 -1.16
CA ASN A 474 -15.33 -33.20 -1.64
C ASN A 474 -16.53 -33.25 -0.68
#